data_AF-A0A7W0ZES0-F1
#
_entry.id   AF-A0A7W0ZES0-F1
#
_cell.length_a   1.000
_cell.length_b   1.000
_cell.length_c   1.000
_cell.angle_alpha   90.00
_cell.angle_beta   90.00
_cell.angle_gamma   90.00
#
_symmetry.space_group_name_H-M   'P 1'
#
loop_
_entity.id
_entity.type
_entity.pdbx_description
1 polymer ?
#
loop_
_entity_poly.entity_id
_entity_poly.type
_entity_poly.pdbx_seq_one_letter_code
_entity_poly.pdbx_strand_id
1 'polypeptide(L)'
;MEVNTVTVDILASADDETLAKRVTSDFEAFAELYRRYLCPVYRFVRSQTPNDAVAEDITAQVFFKALSAASTWRGEGSYKSWIFRIAHNGVASWRSEKAQSVVTVERLPEAVDPTPSPASQAVMQEDRGIVWRKVSELPPA
;
A
#
# COMPACT_ATOMS: atom_id res chain seq x y z
N MET A 1 36.88 5.05 4.47
CA MET A 1 35.46 5.28 4.15
C MET A 1 34.91 3.95 3.63
N GLU A 2 34.73 2.97 4.52
CA GLU A 2 34.42 1.55 4.18
C GLU A 2 33.13 1.05 4.85
N VAL A 3 32.36 1.95 5.47
CA VAL A 3 31.27 1.58 6.39
C VAL A 3 29.94 1.27 5.70
N ASN A 4 29.82 1.47 4.37
CA ASN A 4 28.54 1.37 3.69
C ASN A 4 28.25 -0.01 3.08
N THR A 5 29.26 -0.74 2.60
CA THR A 5 29.03 -1.99 1.87
C THR A 5 28.58 -3.14 2.77
N VAL A 6 29.18 -3.27 3.96
CA VAL A 6 28.83 -4.32 4.93
C VAL A 6 27.43 -4.11 5.51
N THR A 7 27.04 -2.85 5.75
CA THR A 7 25.71 -2.51 6.30
C THR A 7 24.59 -2.81 5.32
N VAL A 8 24.77 -2.48 4.03
CA VAL A 8 23.78 -2.77 2.98
C VAL A 8 23.58 -4.28 2.80
N ASP A 9 24.66 -5.07 2.86
CA ASP A 9 24.58 -6.53 2.75
C ASP A 9 23.84 -7.18 3.93
N ILE A 10 24.04 -6.67 5.15
CA ILE A 10 23.33 -7.13 6.35
C ILE A 10 21.82 -6.83 6.22
N LEU A 11 21.44 -5.64 5.77
CA LEU A 11 20.04 -5.28 5.56
C LEU A 11 19.39 -6.11 4.46
N ALA A 12 20.11 -6.38 3.37
CA ALA A 12 19.63 -7.23 2.29
C ALA A 12 19.34 -8.67 2.74
N SER A 13 20.02 -9.16 3.77
CA SER A 13 19.78 -10.50 4.34
C SER A 13 18.72 -10.55 5.46
N ALA A 14 18.36 -9.41 6.04
CA ALA A 14 17.39 -9.34 7.15
C ALA A 14 15.97 -9.65 6.68
N ASP A 15 15.14 -10.23 7.54
CA ASP A 15 13.72 -10.43 7.25
C ASP A 15 12.93 -9.11 7.22
N ASP A 16 11.77 -9.13 6.57
CA ASP A 16 10.98 -7.93 6.33
C ASP A 16 10.45 -7.33 7.65
N GLU A 17 10.10 -8.17 8.62
CA GLU A 17 9.61 -7.74 9.91
C GLU A 17 10.68 -6.98 10.70
N THR A 18 11.93 -7.45 10.68
CA THR A 18 13.07 -6.82 11.34
C THR A 18 13.39 -5.48 10.70
N LEU A 19 13.39 -5.42 9.36
CA LEU A 19 13.57 -4.16 8.64
C LEU A 19 12.45 -3.17 9.00
N ALA A 20 11.20 -3.63 9.06
CA ALA A 20 10.05 -2.78 9.34
C ALA A 20 10.09 -2.16 10.75
N LYS A 21 10.64 -2.86 11.76
CA LYS A 21 10.86 -2.28 13.10
C LYS A 21 11.93 -1.19 13.12
N ARG A 22 12.88 -1.22 12.17
CA ARG A 22 14.04 -0.31 12.12
C ARG A 22 13.77 0.94 11.27
N VAL A 23 12.68 0.99 10.49
CA VAL A 23 12.34 2.12 9.62
C VAL A 23 12.31 3.48 10.35
N THR A 24 11.96 3.51 11.64
CA THR A 24 11.92 4.76 12.42
C THR A 24 13.29 5.34 12.73
N SER A 25 14.33 4.50 12.77
CA SER A 25 15.69 4.89 13.14
C SER A 25 16.70 4.72 12.01
N ASP A 26 16.34 4.01 10.94
CA ASP A 26 17.22 3.64 9.85
C ASP A 26 16.48 3.74 8.51
N PHE A 27 16.79 4.79 7.75
CA PHE A 27 16.21 5.01 6.41
C PHE A 27 16.60 3.91 5.42
N GLU A 28 17.77 3.28 5.58
CA GLU A 28 18.20 2.19 4.70
C GLU A 28 17.33 0.94 4.88
N ALA A 29 16.78 0.73 6.08
CA ALA A 29 15.82 -0.35 6.30
C ALA A 29 14.53 -0.14 5.49
N PHE A 30 14.06 1.10 5.37
CA PHE A 30 12.94 1.42 4.48
C PHE A 30 13.31 1.27 3.01
N ALA A 31 14.50 1.72 2.61
CA ALA A 31 14.97 1.61 1.24
C ALA A 31 15.06 0.13 0.79
N GLU A 32 15.49 -0.77 1.67
CA GLU A 32 15.48 -2.21 1.41
C GLU A 32 14.05 -2.74 1.22
N LEU A 33 13.12 -2.42 2.13
CA LEU A 33 11.72 -2.81 1.99
C LEU A 33 11.10 -2.24 0.70
N TYR A 34 11.41 -1.00 0.35
CA TYR A 34 10.98 -0.39 -0.90
C TYR A 34 11.50 -1.17 -2.10
N ARG A 35 12.79 -1.52 -2.13
CA ARG A 35 13.38 -2.34 -3.21
C ARG A 35 12.70 -3.71 -3.34
N ARG A 36 12.38 -4.37 -2.23
CA ARG A 36 11.70 -5.67 -2.22
C ARG A 36 10.25 -5.60 -2.69
N TYR A 37 9.52 -4.55 -2.30
CA TYR A 37 8.07 -4.48 -2.47
C TYR A 37 7.60 -3.61 -3.62
N LEU A 38 8.44 -2.75 -4.20
CA LEU A 38 8.06 -1.86 -5.29
C LEU A 38 7.41 -2.63 -6.45
N CYS A 39 8.09 -3.64 -6.99
CA CYS A 39 7.59 -4.39 -8.13
C CYS A 39 6.34 -5.23 -7.78
N PRO A 40 6.30 -6.01 -6.68
CA PRO A 40 5.08 -6.73 -6.28
C PRO A 40 3.85 -5.83 -6.06
N VAL A 41 4.03 -4.69 -5.38
CA VAL A 41 2.94 -3.74 -5.12
C VAL A 41 2.49 -3.10 -6.43
N TYR A 42 3.43 -2.62 -7.25
CA TYR A 42 3.11 -2.04 -8.55
C TYR A 42 2.33 -3.01 -9.43
N ARG A 43 2.75 -4.27 -9.54
CA ARG A 43 2.05 -5.29 -10.35
C ARG A 43 0.63 -5.54 -9.85
N PHE A 44 0.43 -5.61 -8.53
CA PHE A 44 -0.89 -5.75 -7.94
C PHE A 44 -1.79 -4.53 -8.20
N VAL A 45 -1.26 -3.32 -8.04
CA VAL A 45 -2.03 -2.10 -8.34
C VAL A 45 -2.36 -2.05 -9.83
N ARG A 46 -1.38 -2.34 -10.69
CA ARG A 46 -1.52 -2.29 -12.15
C ARG A 46 -2.56 -3.28 -12.69
N SER A 47 -2.70 -4.46 -12.07
CA SER A 47 -3.74 -5.42 -12.46
C SER A 47 -5.15 -4.95 -12.09
N GLN A 48 -5.26 -3.91 -11.23
CA GLN A 48 -6.51 -3.38 -10.71
C GLN A 48 -6.87 -2.00 -11.30
N THR A 49 -6.02 -1.44 -12.16
CA THR A 49 -6.12 -0.08 -12.74
C THR A 49 -6.01 -0.12 -14.27
N PRO A 50 -6.54 0.91 -14.98
CA PRO A 50 -6.66 0.87 -16.44
C PRO A 50 -5.34 1.13 -17.19
N ASN A 51 -4.38 1.84 -16.59
CA ASN A 51 -3.13 2.23 -17.25
C ASN A 51 -1.99 2.39 -16.25
N ASP A 52 -0.77 2.56 -16.78
CA ASP A 52 0.45 2.68 -15.97
C ASP A 52 0.46 3.96 -15.14
N ALA A 53 0.05 5.10 -15.70
CA ALA A 53 0.03 6.38 -14.98
C ALA A 53 -0.79 6.33 -13.67
N VAL A 54 -1.97 5.70 -13.70
CA VAL A 54 -2.79 5.51 -12.49
C VAL A 54 -2.11 4.53 -11.54
N ALA A 55 -1.48 3.47 -12.05
CA ALA A 55 -0.80 2.50 -11.22
C ALA A 55 0.42 3.09 -10.49
N GLU A 56 1.21 3.89 -11.19
CA GLU A 56 2.37 4.59 -10.66
C GLU A 56 1.97 5.57 -9.55
N ASP A 57 0.93 6.38 -9.78
CA ASP A 57 0.43 7.34 -8.80
C ASP A 57 -0.06 6.64 -7.51
N ILE A 58 -0.91 5.62 -7.64
CA ILE A 58 -1.38 4.86 -6.48
C ILE A 58 -0.21 4.16 -5.77
N THR A 59 0.75 3.61 -6.51
CA THR A 59 1.94 2.97 -5.92
C THR A 59 2.76 3.98 -5.11
N ALA A 60 2.99 5.19 -5.63
CA ALA A 60 3.68 6.24 -4.90
C ALA A 60 2.93 6.61 -3.61
N GLN A 61 1.60 6.76 -3.67
CA GLN A 61 0.78 7.02 -2.49
C GLN A 61 0.85 5.88 -1.45
N VAL A 62 0.93 4.62 -1.90
CA VAL A 62 1.07 3.46 -1.00
C VAL A 62 2.36 3.53 -0.21
N PHE A 63 3.50 3.78 -0.88
CA PHE A 63 4.79 3.87 -0.18
C PHE A 63 4.89 5.13 0.69
N PHE A 64 4.28 6.24 0.28
CA PHE A 64 4.18 7.43 1.13
C PHE A 64 3.38 7.17 2.41
N LYS A 65 2.23 6.49 2.29
CA LYS A 65 1.42 6.06 3.45
C LYS A 65 2.16 5.04 4.30
N ALA A 66 2.87 4.10 3.69
CA ALA A 66 3.67 3.12 4.40
C ALA A 66 4.78 3.78 5.21
N LEU A 67 5.53 4.73 4.64
CA LEU A 67 6.55 5.48 5.36
C LEU A 67 5.95 6.26 6.54
N SER A 68 4.83 6.94 6.32
CA SER A 68 4.13 7.72 7.35
C SER A 68 3.59 6.84 8.48
N ALA A 69 3.13 5.62 8.16
CA ALA A 69 2.57 4.68 9.13
C ALA A 69 3.61 3.74 9.74
N ALA A 70 4.83 3.69 9.22
CA ALA A 70 5.87 2.77 9.66
C ALA A 70 6.21 2.94 11.16
N SER A 71 6.15 4.16 11.66
CA SER A 71 6.35 4.47 13.09
C SER A 71 5.32 3.83 14.02
N THR A 72 4.16 3.47 13.49
CA THR A 72 3.07 2.86 14.24
C THR A 72 2.96 1.36 14.04
N TRP A 73 3.81 0.77 13.19
CA TRP A 73 3.77 -0.66 12.92
C TRP A 73 4.32 -1.44 14.12
N ARG A 74 3.43 -2.20 14.79
CA ARG A 74 3.73 -2.92 16.04
C ARG A 74 4.24 -4.35 15.86
N GLY A 75 4.44 -4.80 14.62
CA GLY A 75 4.83 -6.19 14.34
C GLY A 75 3.68 -7.20 14.46
N GLU A 76 2.43 -6.72 14.48
CA GLU A 76 1.25 -7.57 14.49
C GLU A 76 0.99 -8.11 13.06
N GLY A 77 1.53 -9.29 12.77
CA GLY A 77 1.43 -9.96 11.47
C GLY A 77 2.60 -9.66 10.51
N SER A 78 2.51 -10.17 9.28
CA SER A 78 3.60 -10.02 8.31
C SER A 78 3.61 -8.65 7.64
N TYR A 79 4.80 -8.11 7.41
CA TYR A 79 4.97 -6.83 6.71
C TYR A 79 4.32 -6.88 5.31
N LYS A 80 4.48 -8.01 4.62
CA LYS A 80 3.82 -8.31 3.35
C LYS A 80 2.30 -8.05 3.41
N SER A 81 1.61 -8.65 4.37
CA SER A 81 0.16 -8.49 4.47
C SER A 81 -0.21 -7.03 4.75
N TRP A 82 0.58 -6.36 5.57
CA TRP A 82 0.38 -4.96 5.91
C TRP A 82 0.53 -4.02 4.71
N ILE A 83 1.60 -4.15 3.91
CA ILE A 83 1.82 -3.27 2.74
C ILE A 83 0.76 -3.53 1.64
N PHE A 84 0.36 -4.78 1.42
CA PHE A 84 -0.70 -5.09 0.46
C PHE A 84 -2.08 -4.62 0.91
N ARG A 85 -2.33 -4.53 2.21
CA ARG A 85 -3.55 -3.88 2.74
C ARG A 85 -3.56 -2.38 2.43
N ILE A 86 -2.42 -1.69 2.56
CA ILE A 86 -2.30 -0.28 2.15
C ILE A 86 -2.56 -0.15 0.65
N ALA A 87 -1.99 -1.03 -0.17
CA ALA A 87 -2.21 -1.06 -1.62
C ALA A 87 -3.67 -1.27 -2.00
N HIS A 88 -4.33 -2.25 -1.38
CA HIS A 88 -5.75 -2.51 -1.57
C HIS A 88 -6.60 -1.28 -1.24
N ASN A 89 -6.33 -0.64 -0.11
CA ASN A 89 -7.06 0.56 0.30
C ASN A 89 -6.82 1.75 -0.64
N GLY A 90 -5.60 1.89 -1.19
CA GLY A 90 -5.29 2.89 -2.21
C GLY A 90 -6.13 2.70 -3.48
N VAL A 91 -6.19 1.47 -4.00
CA VAL A 91 -7.04 1.12 -5.15
C VAL A 91 -8.52 1.36 -4.84
N ALA A 92 -8.99 0.99 -3.66
CA ALA A 92 -10.38 1.19 -3.25
C ALA A 92 -10.73 2.69 -3.18
N SER A 93 -9.85 3.53 -2.62
CA SER A 93 -10.03 5.00 -2.59
C SER A 93 -10.17 5.57 -3.99
N TRP A 94 -9.24 5.23 -4.88
CA TRP A 94 -9.26 5.69 -6.27
C TRP A 94 -10.55 5.30 -7.00
N ARG A 95 -11.05 4.07 -6.78
CA ARG A 95 -12.32 3.61 -7.37
C ARG A 95 -13.51 4.42 -6.86
N SER A 96 -13.56 4.68 -5.55
CA SER A 96 -14.62 5.47 -4.93
C SER A 96 -14.62 6.92 -5.44
N GLU A 97 -13.44 7.54 -5.56
CA GLU A 97 -13.27 8.88 -6.12
C GLU A 97 -13.70 8.95 -7.59
N LYS A 98 -13.39 7.91 -8.38
CA LYS A 98 -13.88 7.77 -9.76
C LYS A 98 -15.39 7.62 -9.85
N ALA A 99 -16.00 6.80 -8.99
CA ALA A 99 -17.45 6.65 -8.95
C ALA A 99 -18.15 7.96 -8.59
N GLN A 100 -17.61 8.71 -7.62
CA GLN A 100 -18.14 10.02 -7.24
C GLN A 100 -18.00 11.06 -8.36
N SER A 101 -16.87 11.11 -9.05
CA SER A 101 -16.66 12.06 -10.15
C SER A 101 -17.55 11.79 -11.37
N VAL A 102 -17.93 10.55 -11.66
CA VAL A 102 -18.95 10.24 -12.68
C VAL A 102 -20.33 10.74 -12.24
N VAL A 103 -20.69 10.51 -10.97
CA VAL A 103 -21.95 11.03 -10.40
C VAL A 103 -21.99 12.56 -10.38
N THR A 104 -20.86 13.24 -10.15
CA THR A 104 -20.76 14.71 -10.19
C THR A 104 -20.85 15.30 -11.60
N VAL A 105 -20.50 14.54 -12.65
CA VAL A 105 -20.64 15.02 -14.04
C VAL A 105 -22.06 14.83 -14.57
N GLU A 106 -22.74 13.74 -14.20
CA GLU A 106 -24.16 13.54 -14.54
C GLU A 106 -25.13 14.31 -13.64
N ARG A 107 -24.67 14.74 -12.46
CA ARG A 107 -25.44 15.55 -11.54
C ARG A 107 -24.74 16.89 -11.38
N LEU A 108 -25.27 17.92 -12.05
CA LEU A 108 -25.24 19.28 -11.52
C LEU A 108 -26.38 19.39 -10.50
N PRO A 109 -26.15 19.28 -9.17
CA PRO A 109 -27.12 19.73 -8.20
C PRO A 109 -26.70 21.10 -7.66
N GLU A 110 -27.67 22.00 -7.58
CA GLU A 110 -27.69 23.13 -6.67
C GLU A 110 -27.16 22.74 -5.28
N ALA A 111 -26.41 23.67 -4.66
CA ALA A 111 -25.63 23.48 -3.44
C ALA A 111 -26.35 22.64 -2.35
N VAL A 112 -25.65 21.60 -1.86
CA VAL A 112 -26.03 20.89 -0.63
C VAL A 112 -24.82 20.82 0.30
N ASP A 113 -25.01 21.36 1.50
CA ASP A 113 -24.02 21.52 2.58
C ASP A 113 -23.38 20.18 3.01
N PRO A 114 -22.07 20.13 3.29
CA PRO A 114 -21.39 18.93 3.73
C PRO A 114 -21.39 18.83 5.27
N THR A 115 -22.18 17.92 5.83
CA THR A 115 -21.88 17.38 7.16
C THR A 115 -21.93 15.84 7.12
N PRO A 116 -20.82 15.13 7.39
CA PRO A 116 -20.81 13.68 7.35
C PRO A 116 -21.52 13.08 8.56
N SER A 117 -22.38 12.08 8.30
CA SER A 117 -23.15 11.34 9.30
C SER A 117 -22.31 10.24 10.00
N PRO A 118 -22.52 10.02 11.32
CA PRO A 118 -21.76 9.08 12.17
C PRO A 118 -21.83 7.60 11.77
N ALA A 119 -22.67 7.21 10.81
CA ALA A 119 -22.82 5.81 10.37
C ALA A 119 -21.58 5.23 9.64
N SER A 120 -20.62 6.06 9.24
CA SER A 120 -19.43 5.61 8.47
C SER A 120 -18.33 4.96 9.32
N GLN A 121 -18.48 4.92 10.65
CA GLN A 121 -17.42 4.46 11.56
C GLN A 121 -17.47 2.96 11.93
N ALA A 122 -18.46 2.19 11.45
CA ALA A 122 -18.69 0.82 11.94
C ALA A 122 -18.14 -0.33 11.07
N VAL A 123 -17.59 -0.09 9.87
CA VAL A 123 -17.10 -1.18 8.98
C VAL A 123 -15.61 -1.47 9.21
N MET A 124 -15.17 -1.47 10.46
CA MET A 124 -13.81 -1.80 10.87
C MET A 124 -13.79 -3.04 11.76
N GLN A 125 -14.34 -4.17 11.31
CA GLN A 125 -13.89 -5.49 11.75
C GLN A 125 -14.25 -6.51 10.66
N GLU A 126 -13.35 -7.48 10.47
CA GLU A 126 -13.44 -8.64 9.57
C GLU A 126 -13.12 -8.38 8.10
N ASP A 127 -11.85 -8.63 7.73
CA ASP A 127 -11.62 -9.58 6.64
C ASP A 127 -10.29 -10.31 6.84
N ARG A 128 -10.42 -11.57 7.23
CA ARG A 128 -9.35 -12.53 7.49
C ARG A 128 -8.82 -13.04 6.16
N GLY A 129 -7.51 -13.18 6.06
CA GLY A 129 -6.78 -13.47 4.83
C GLY A 129 -7.33 -14.63 4.00
N ILE A 130 -7.86 -14.31 2.84
CA ILE A 130 -8.01 -15.15 1.64
C ILE A 130 -7.86 -14.12 0.51
N VAL A 131 -6.78 -14.07 -0.27
CA VAL A 131 -6.60 -14.73 -1.57
C VAL A 131 -5.13 -14.55 -1.95
N TRP A 132 -4.22 -15.39 -1.46
CA TRP A 132 -2.86 -15.51 -2.03
C TRP A 132 -2.63 -16.84 -2.77
N ARG A 133 -3.65 -17.71 -2.84
CA ARG A 133 -3.51 -19.07 -3.38
C ARG A 133 -3.52 -19.17 -4.91
N LYS A 134 -3.95 -18.13 -5.65
CA LYS A 134 -4.01 -18.20 -7.13
C LYS A 134 -2.90 -17.45 -7.87
N VAL A 135 -2.06 -16.68 -7.19
CA VAL A 135 -0.96 -15.93 -7.85
C VAL A 135 0.26 -16.82 -8.13
N SER A 136 0.38 -17.97 -7.45
CA SER A 136 1.48 -18.93 -7.66
C SER A 136 1.26 -19.93 -8.80
N GLU A 137 0.10 -19.93 -9.47
CA GLU A 137 -0.20 -20.86 -10.57
C GLU A 137 -0.07 -20.25 -11.96
N LEU A 138 0.37 -18.98 -12.09
CA LEU A 138 0.59 -18.42 -13.41
C LEU A 138 1.96 -18.88 -13.94
N PRO A 139 1.99 -19.68 -15.03
CA PRO A 139 3.24 -20.03 -15.67
C PRO A 139 3.92 -18.76 -16.22
N PRO A 140 5.25 -18.69 -16.21
CA PRO A 140 5.97 -17.60 -16.86
C PRO A 140 5.63 -17.59 -18.36
N ALA A 141 5.25 -16.43 -18.87
CA ALA A 141 5.10 -16.19 -20.32
C ALA A 141 6.48 -16.13 -21.00
#